data_AF-A0A348NH81-F1
#
_entry.id   AF-A0A348NH81-F1
#
_cell.length_a   1.000
_cell.length_b   1.000
_cell.length_c   1.000
_cell.angle_alpha   90.00
_cell.angle_beta   90.00
_cell.angle_gamma   90.00
#
_symmetry.space_group_name_H-M   'P 1'
#
loop_
_entity.id
_entity.type
_entity.pdbx_description
1 polymer ?
#
loop_
_entity_poly.entity_id
_entity_poly.type
_entity_poly.pdbx_seq_one_letter_code
_entity_poly.pdbx_strand_id
1 'polypeptide(L)'
;MDMTESDMKGVIAMMTIDRETIRRELDQKNLLELHRELTRERKWRTGVMIVLMTALLFTIVYGTLENPFVYTFSNIGNFFAYRWLFIVWSIVSGLAIQTAILALFRLEDYAKGKKTKNIFLFLSVVFLVATALIPALREEYPFWHVLHFVTAILHALFVFAAFIPFVLFVSKENPRLRLIISLCIAVVWGGALLALFLAGKSGLFEMWFYVGMILFLLYLSLILFEEKIVKLSVAFLRDEANLNEAIEKYFIDLEAKTKKAKRAAASREATDPSASIDR
;
A
#
# COMPACT_ATOMS: atom_id res chain seq x y z
N MET A 1 1.60 3.14 -51.27
CA MET A 1 2.29 4.44 -51.17
C MET A 1 3.40 4.20 -50.15
N ASP A 2 4.58 3.84 -50.64
CA ASP A 2 5.69 3.42 -49.79
C ASP A 2 6.36 4.67 -49.21
N MET A 3 6.37 4.76 -47.87
CA MET A 3 7.13 5.80 -47.17
C MET A 3 8.61 5.61 -47.46
N THR A 4 9.29 6.68 -47.85
CA THR A 4 10.72 6.62 -48.15
C THR A 4 11.53 6.53 -46.84
N GLU A 5 12.75 6.00 -46.91
CA GLU A 5 13.67 5.93 -45.76
C GLU A 5 13.95 7.33 -45.15
N SER A 6 13.84 8.37 -45.97
CA SER A 6 13.90 9.79 -45.57
C SER A 6 12.68 10.18 -44.72
N ASP A 7 11.48 9.80 -45.14
CA ASP A 7 10.24 10.06 -44.38
C ASP A 7 10.27 9.31 -43.05
N MET A 8 10.80 8.07 -43.06
CA MET A 8 10.94 7.26 -41.86
C MET A 8 11.98 7.85 -40.88
N LYS A 9 13.11 8.39 -41.37
CA LYS A 9 14.09 9.11 -40.54
C LYS A 9 13.55 10.44 -40.02
N GLY A 10 12.75 11.16 -40.81
CA GLY A 10 12.04 12.36 -40.39
C GLY A 10 11.04 12.09 -39.27
N VAL A 11 10.24 11.03 -39.38
CA VAL A 11 9.28 10.60 -38.34
C VAL A 11 10.00 10.08 -37.10
N ILE A 12 11.09 9.32 -37.24
CA ILE A 12 11.91 8.86 -36.11
C ILE A 12 12.61 10.04 -35.41
N ALA A 13 13.06 11.06 -36.15
CA ALA A 13 13.62 12.29 -35.60
C ALA A 13 12.55 13.17 -34.92
N MET A 14 11.32 13.17 -35.44
CA MET A 14 10.16 13.82 -34.80
C MET A 14 9.71 13.07 -33.53
N MET A 15 9.94 11.76 -33.46
CA MET A 15 9.70 10.90 -32.28
C MET A 15 10.91 10.81 -31.33
N THR A 16 12.08 11.38 -31.67
CA THR A 16 13.13 11.61 -30.68
C THR A 16 12.73 12.77 -29.80
N ILE A 17 11.82 12.47 -28.90
CA ILE A 17 11.35 13.37 -27.86
C ILE A 17 12.56 13.86 -27.07
N ASP A 18 12.93 15.13 -27.29
CA ASP A 18 14.01 15.78 -26.57
C ASP A 18 13.54 16.09 -25.15
N ARG A 19 13.96 15.24 -24.22
CA ARG A 19 13.57 15.30 -22.81
C ARG A 19 14.04 16.57 -22.12
N GLU A 20 15.13 17.20 -22.58
CA GLU A 20 15.56 18.49 -22.02
C GLU A 20 14.61 19.60 -22.41
N THR A 21 14.11 19.56 -23.65
CA THR A 21 13.07 20.48 -24.13
C THR A 21 11.76 20.29 -23.36
N ILE A 22 11.29 19.05 -23.15
CA ILE A 22 10.12 18.78 -22.29
C ILE A 22 10.32 19.29 -20.87
N ARG A 23 11.50 19.05 -20.28
CA ARG A 23 11.77 19.49 -18.91
C ARG A 23 11.72 21.01 -18.81
N ARG A 24 12.30 21.72 -19.78
CA ARG A 24 12.25 23.19 -19.84
C ARG A 24 10.82 23.70 -20.01
N GLU A 25 10.01 23.06 -20.85
CA GLU A 25 8.59 23.41 -21.00
C GLU A 25 7.79 23.15 -19.71
N LEU A 26 8.02 22.02 -19.04
CA LEU A 26 7.36 21.68 -17.77
C LEU A 26 7.78 22.62 -16.64
N ASP A 27 9.06 23.00 -16.58
CA ASP A 27 9.56 23.99 -15.61
C ASP A 27 8.99 25.39 -15.93
N GLN A 28 8.91 25.78 -17.20
CA GLN A 28 8.28 27.05 -17.61
C GLN A 28 6.79 27.11 -17.27
N LYS A 29 6.07 25.99 -17.36
CA LYS A 29 4.64 25.90 -17.04
C LYS A 29 4.35 25.59 -15.56
N ASN A 30 5.37 25.50 -14.69
CA ASN A 30 5.22 25.01 -13.30
C ASN A 30 4.56 23.62 -13.17
N LEU A 31 4.60 22.79 -14.22
CA LEU A 31 3.96 21.47 -14.27
C LEU A 31 4.86 20.35 -13.75
N LEU A 32 6.14 20.63 -13.52
CA LEU A 32 7.12 19.63 -13.11
C LEU A 32 6.81 19.05 -11.71
N GLU A 33 6.32 19.88 -10.78
CA GLU A 33 5.89 19.41 -9.45
C GLU A 33 4.68 18.48 -9.54
N LEU A 34 3.73 18.81 -10.41
CA LEU A 34 2.53 18.02 -10.63
C LEU A 34 2.84 16.66 -11.25
N HIS A 35 3.76 16.62 -12.23
CA HIS A 35 4.23 15.36 -12.83
C HIS A 35 4.92 14.46 -11.81
N ARG A 36 5.75 15.04 -10.94
CA ARG A 36 6.41 14.31 -9.84
C ARG A 36 5.40 13.76 -8.85
N GLU A 37 4.43 14.57 -8.42
CA GLU A 37 3.37 14.13 -7.52
C GLU A 37 2.58 12.98 -8.14
N LEU A 38 2.17 13.11 -9.40
CA LEU A 38 1.42 12.08 -10.11
C LEU A 38 2.18 10.75 -10.24
N THR A 39 3.46 10.82 -10.63
CA THR A 39 4.32 9.63 -10.72
C THR A 39 4.50 8.97 -9.36
N ARG A 40 4.66 9.78 -8.30
CA ARG A 40 4.76 9.31 -6.92
C ARG A 40 3.46 8.62 -6.48
N GLU A 41 2.29 9.21 -6.72
CA GLU A 41 1.00 8.61 -6.34
C GLU A 41 0.76 7.28 -7.07
N ARG A 42 1.13 7.16 -8.34
CA ARG A 42 1.06 5.89 -9.09
C ARG A 42 1.97 4.80 -8.53
N LYS A 43 3.22 5.17 -8.20
CA LYS A 43 4.19 4.24 -7.59
C LYS A 43 3.69 3.78 -6.21
N TRP A 44 3.15 4.69 -5.40
CA TRP A 44 2.54 4.35 -4.11
C TRP A 44 1.33 3.44 -4.26
N ARG A 45 0.39 3.77 -5.15
CA ARG A 45 -0.77 2.92 -5.45
C ARG A 45 -0.32 1.50 -5.78
N THR A 46 0.60 1.37 -6.74
CA THR A 46 1.09 0.06 -7.21
C THR A 46 1.77 -0.72 -6.09
N GLY A 47 2.63 -0.06 -5.30
CA GLY A 47 3.29 -0.68 -4.15
C GLY A 47 2.31 -1.18 -3.09
N VAL A 48 1.34 -0.33 -2.70
CA VAL A 48 0.29 -0.70 -1.73
C VAL A 48 -0.54 -1.87 -2.24
N MET A 49 -0.93 -1.86 -3.52
CA MET A 49 -1.70 -2.95 -4.13
C MET A 49 -0.94 -4.28 -4.11
N ILE A 50 0.33 -4.28 -4.52
CA ILE A 50 1.15 -5.50 -4.54
C ILE A 50 1.30 -6.07 -3.12
N VAL A 51 1.58 -5.20 -2.14
CA VAL A 51 1.77 -5.62 -0.74
C VAL A 51 0.48 -6.18 -0.15
N LEU A 52 -0.67 -5.53 -0.37
CA LEU A 52 -1.96 -6.03 0.10
C LEU A 52 -2.36 -7.33 -0.59
N MET A 53 -2.16 -7.45 -1.91
CA MET A 53 -2.43 -8.69 -2.65
C MET A 53 -1.55 -9.85 -2.18
N THR A 54 -0.29 -9.57 -1.89
CA THR A 54 0.64 -10.58 -1.32
C THR A 54 0.15 -11.04 0.05
N ALA A 55 -0.23 -10.09 0.92
CA ALA A 55 -0.78 -10.42 2.24
C ALA A 55 -2.10 -11.19 2.16
N LEU A 56 -2.96 -10.87 1.18
CA LEU A 56 -4.21 -11.58 0.94
C LEU A 56 -3.95 -13.04 0.58
N LEU A 57 -3.12 -13.27 -0.44
CA LEU A 57 -2.78 -14.62 -0.90
C LEU A 57 -2.11 -15.41 0.23
N PHE A 58 -1.19 -14.80 0.95
CA PHE A 58 -0.52 -15.46 2.06
C PHE A 58 -1.48 -15.81 3.20
N THR A 59 -2.43 -14.92 3.53
CA THR A 59 -3.47 -15.19 4.53
C THR A 59 -4.36 -16.36 4.15
N ILE A 60 -4.79 -16.42 2.87
CA ILE A 60 -5.63 -17.52 2.39
C ILE A 60 -4.84 -18.83 2.41
N VAL A 61 -3.63 -18.85 1.82
CA VAL A 61 -2.79 -20.06 1.78
C VAL A 61 -2.48 -20.56 3.18
N TYR A 62 -2.01 -19.67 4.07
CA TYR A 62 -1.68 -20.05 5.45
C TYR A 62 -2.90 -20.56 6.21
N GLY A 63 -4.01 -19.84 6.14
CA GLY A 63 -5.24 -20.19 6.86
C GLY A 63 -5.93 -21.45 6.33
N THR A 64 -5.53 -21.96 5.16
CA THR A 64 -6.08 -23.18 4.55
C THR A 64 -5.10 -24.35 4.55
N LEU A 65 -3.93 -24.22 5.20
CA LEU A 65 -3.00 -25.35 5.40
C LEU A 65 -3.65 -26.49 6.19
N GLU A 66 -4.54 -26.14 7.11
CA GLU A 66 -5.36 -27.08 7.89
C GLU A 66 -6.81 -26.61 7.89
N ASN A 67 -7.71 -27.41 8.46
CA ASN A 67 -9.14 -27.07 8.52
C ASN A 67 -9.41 -25.79 9.34
N PRO A 68 -9.80 -24.66 8.71
CA PRO A 68 -9.98 -23.38 9.40
C PRO A 68 -11.23 -23.36 10.29
N PHE A 69 -12.15 -24.31 10.13
CA PHE A 69 -13.33 -24.45 11.00
C PHE A 69 -12.95 -25.02 12.37
N VAL A 70 -11.80 -25.69 12.48
CA VAL A 70 -11.36 -26.37 13.71
C VAL A 70 -10.19 -25.64 14.35
N TYR A 71 -9.20 -25.22 13.56
CA TYR A 71 -7.96 -24.65 14.07
C TYR A 71 -7.86 -23.17 13.80
N THR A 72 -7.51 -22.37 14.82
CA THR A 72 -7.02 -21.00 14.64
C THR A 72 -5.69 -20.99 13.91
N PHE A 73 -5.32 -19.85 13.35
CA PHE A 73 -4.02 -19.59 12.76
C PHE A 73 -2.90 -19.86 13.76
N SER A 74 -3.10 -19.53 15.03
CA SER A 74 -2.15 -19.87 16.09
C SER A 74 -2.07 -21.37 16.36
N ASN A 75 -3.19 -22.10 16.31
CA ASN A 75 -3.20 -23.56 16.43
C ASN A 75 -2.47 -24.22 15.24
N ILE A 76 -2.72 -23.75 14.01
CA ILE A 76 -2.02 -24.21 12.80
C ILE A 76 -0.51 -24.07 12.99
N GLY A 77 -0.06 -22.90 13.47
CA GLY A 77 1.35 -22.64 13.70
C GLY A 77 1.97 -23.50 14.81
N ASN A 78 1.27 -23.69 15.92
CA ASN A 78 1.83 -24.34 17.10
C ASN A 78 1.71 -25.87 17.07
N PHE A 79 0.60 -26.44 16.61
CA PHE A 79 0.39 -27.90 16.61
C PHE A 79 1.05 -28.61 15.42
N PHE A 80 1.10 -27.97 14.25
CA PHE A 80 1.51 -28.62 12.99
C PHE A 80 2.91 -28.18 12.50
N ALA A 81 3.75 -27.71 13.41
CA ALA A 81 5.13 -27.25 13.12
C ALA A 81 5.25 -26.08 12.11
N TYR A 82 4.16 -25.38 11.77
CA TYR A 82 4.17 -24.19 10.91
C TYR A 82 4.48 -22.88 11.66
N ARG A 83 5.11 -22.95 12.84
CA ARG A 83 5.31 -21.80 13.74
C ARG A 83 6.06 -20.65 13.07
N TRP A 84 7.14 -20.95 12.34
CA TRP A 84 7.91 -19.94 11.63
C TRP A 84 7.06 -19.24 10.58
N LEU A 85 6.20 -19.99 9.89
CA LEU A 85 5.31 -19.46 8.85
C LEU A 85 4.23 -18.57 9.46
N PHE A 86 3.70 -18.92 10.64
CA PHE A 86 2.77 -18.08 11.40
C PHE A 86 3.39 -16.72 11.76
N ILE A 87 4.65 -16.73 12.22
CA ILE A 87 5.38 -15.51 12.58
C ILE A 87 5.60 -14.65 11.33
N VAL A 88 6.08 -15.23 10.24
CA VAL A 88 6.28 -14.51 8.97
C VAL A 88 4.95 -13.95 8.44
N TRP A 89 3.88 -14.72 8.49
CA TRP A 89 2.52 -14.25 8.14
C TRP A 89 2.11 -13.05 8.98
N SER A 90 2.30 -13.10 10.29
CA SER A 90 1.92 -12.01 11.20
C SER A 90 2.65 -10.70 10.88
N ILE A 91 3.95 -10.80 10.55
CA ILE A 91 4.78 -9.65 10.15
C ILE A 91 4.30 -9.11 8.79
N VAL A 92 4.15 -9.98 7.78
CA VAL A 92 3.75 -9.55 6.43
C VAL A 92 2.36 -8.91 6.44
N SER A 93 1.37 -9.55 7.06
CA SER A 93 0.00 -9.05 7.12
C SER A 93 -0.09 -7.78 7.95
N GLY A 94 0.58 -7.73 9.11
CA GLY A 94 0.63 -6.52 9.95
C GLY A 94 1.24 -5.33 9.22
N LEU A 95 2.41 -5.50 8.61
CA LEU A 95 3.09 -4.45 7.85
C LEU A 95 2.30 -4.03 6.60
N ALA A 96 1.65 -4.97 5.92
CA ALA A 96 0.81 -4.68 4.76
C ALA A 96 -0.38 -3.79 5.13
N ILE A 97 -1.13 -4.18 6.16
CA ILE A 97 -2.26 -3.40 6.68
C ILE A 97 -1.79 -2.03 7.17
N GLN A 98 -0.70 -1.96 7.93
CA GLN A 98 -0.15 -0.70 8.41
C GLN A 98 0.28 0.21 7.25
N THR A 99 1.00 -0.32 6.26
CA THR A 99 1.47 0.48 5.12
C THR A 99 0.31 1.02 4.31
N ALA A 100 -0.73 0.20 4.07
CA ALA A 100 -1.93 0.63 3.37
C ALA A 100 -2.67 1.75 4.14
N ILE A 101 -2.91 1.56 5.43
CA ILE A 101 -3.59 2.57 6.25
C ILE A 101 -2.78 3.88 6.31
N LEU A 102 -1.45 3.82 6.48
CA LEU A 102 -0.60 5.02 6.47
C LEU A 102 -0.60 5.72 5.10
N ALA A 103 -0.58 4.96 4.01
CA ALA A 103 -0.68 5.52 2.67
C ALA A 103 -2.00 6.26 2.46
N LEU A 104 -3.11 5.67 2.92
CA LEU A 104 -4.43 6.28 2.90
C LEU A 104 -4.54 7.51 3.82
N PHE A 105 -3.93 7.48 5.01
CA PHE A 105 -3.87 8.63 5.92
C PHE A 105 -3.15 9.81 5.29
N ARG A 106 -2.06 9.54 4.55
CA ARG A 106 -1.32 10.56 3.80
C ARG A 106 -2.16 11.10 2.65
N LEU A 107 -2.84 10.21 1.92
CA LEU A 107 -3.61 10.55 0.74
C LEU A 107 -4.79 11.50 1.06
N GLU A 108 -5.49 11.20 2.15
CA GLU A 108 -6.65 11.97 2.62
C GLU A 108 -6.27 13.06 3.64
N ASP A 109 -4.97 13.34 3.80
CA ASP A 109 -4.44 14.33 4.74
C ASP A 109 -4.89 14.16 6.21
N TYR A 110 -5.39 12.97 6.58
CA TYR A 110 -5.95 12.65 7.89
C TYR A 110 -4.94 12.80 9.05
N ALA A 111 -3.65 12.63 8.74
CA ALA A 111 -2.55 12.66 9.71
C ALA A 111 -2.05 14.08 10.04
N LYS A 112 -2.47 15.14 9.31
CA LYS A 112 -1.93 16.51 9.43
C LYS A 112 -2.18 17.24 10.76
N GLY A 113 -2.56 16.56 11.84
CA GLY A 113 -2.76 17.22 13.14
C GLY A 113 -2.62 16.38 14.42
N LYS A 114 -2.44 15.05 14.36
CA LYS A 114 -2.36 14.22 15.59
C LYS A 114 -1.45 12.99 15.45
N LYS A 115 -0.24 13.08 16.01
CA LYS A 115 0.73 11.95 16.10
C LYS A 115 0.14 10.70 16.78
N THR A 116 -0.83 10.88 17.69
CA THR A 116 -1.48 9.80 18.44
C THR A 116 -2.19 8.77 17.56
N LYS A 117 -2.64 9.16 16.36
CA LYS A 117 -3.35 8.27 15.43
C LYS A 117 -2.43 7.17 14.86
N ASN A 118 -1.16 7.48 14.62
CA ASN A 118 -0.20 6.52 14.08
C ASN A 118 0.30 5.53 15.15
N ILE A 119 0.25 5.93 16.43
CA ILE A 119 0.68 5.09 17.55
C ILE A 119 -0.20 3.86 17.66
N PHE A 120 -1.53 3.99 17.55
CA PHE A 120 -2.42 2.84 17.60
C PHE A 120 -2.16 1.85 16.47
N LEU A 121 -1.90 2.34 15.25
CA LEU A 121 -1.56 1.47 14.14
C LEU A 121 -0.24 0.73 14.35
N PHE A 122 0.78 1.43 14.85
CA PHE A 122 2.06 0.81 15.19
C PHE A 122 1.92 -0.24 16.31
N LEU A 123 1.22 0.10 17.40
CA LEU A 123 0.96 -0.81 18.51
C LEU A 123 0.19 -2.04 18.03
N SER A 124 -0.78 -1.87 17.14
CA SER A 124 -1.52 -2.98 16.54
C SER A 124 -0.58 -4.01 15.90
N VAL A 125 0.41 -3.58 15.10
CA VAL A 125 1.38 -4.50 14.48
C VAL A 125 2.29 -5.14 15.50
N VAL A 126 2.77 -4.38 16.50
CA VAL A 126 3.58 -4.92 17.60
C VAL A 126 2.81 -6.03 18.33
N PHE A 127 1.55 -5.81 18.67
CA PHE A 127 0.74 -6.82 19.35
C PHE A 127 0.39 -8.02 18.46
N LEU A 128 0.23 -7.84 17.15
CA LEU A 128 0.06 -8.96 16.22
C LEU A 128 1.30 -9.86 16.21
N VAL A 129 2.48 -9.27 16.03
CA VAL A 129 3.74 -10.01 16.01
C VAL A 129 4.02 -10.66 17.37
N ALA A 130 3.77 -9.94 18.47
CA ALA A 130 3.89 -10.50 19.82
C ALA A 130 2.97 -11.72 20.01
N THR A 131 1.71 -11.63 19.56
CA THR A 131 0.76 -12.75 19.57
C THR A 131 1.32 -13.95 18.82
N ALA A 132 1.93 -13.75 17.65
CA ALA A 132 2.50 -14.85 16.88
C ALA A 132 3.75 -15.47 17.51
N LEU A 133 4.55 -14.68 18.22
CA LEU A 133 5.74 -15.16 18.94
C LEU A 133 5.40 -15.94 20.21
N ILE A 134 4.23 -15.70 20.82
CA ILE A 134 3.81 -16.37 22.05
C ILE A 134 3.12 -17.71 21.70
N PRO A 135 3.57 -18.85 22.26
CA PRO A 135 2.91 -20.14 22.03
C PRO A 135 1.47 -20.15 22.55
N ALA A 136 0.56 -20.70 21.75
CA ALA A 136 -0.87 -20.76 22.06
C ALA A 136 -1.35 -22.13 22.57
N LEU A 137 -0.45 -22.97 23.10
CA LEU A 137 -0.76 -24.33 23.56
C LEU A 137 -1.35 -24.29 24.98
N ARG A 138 -2.68 -24.40 25.10
CA ARG A 138 -3.39 -24.23 26.38
C ARG A 138 -2.99 -25.27 27.43
N GLU A 139 -2.88 -26.54 27.04
CA GLU A 139 -2.62 -27.64 27.96
C GLU A 139 -1.17 -27.66 28.45
N GLU A 140 -0.22 -27.30 27.57
CA GLU A 140 1.22 -27.29 27.90
C GLU A 140 1.66 -25.99 28.58
N TYR A 141 1.11 -24.85 28.14
CA TYR A 141 1.58 -23.51 28.51
C TYR A 141 0.40 -22.56 28.82
N PRO A 142 -0.37 -22.79 29.90
CA PRO A 142 -1.60 -22.05 30.19
C PRO A 142 -1.38 -20.54 30.37
N PHE A 143 -0.30 -20.15 31.05
CA PHE A 143 0.06 -18.73 31.20
C PHE A 143 0.33 -18.06 29.85
N TRP A 144 1.12 -18.70 28.98
CA TRP A 144 1.45 -18.17 27.67
C TRP A 144 0.22 -18.11 26.76
N HIS A 145 -0.69 -19.09 26.85
CA HIS A 145 -1.96 -19.05 26.13
C HIS A 145 -2.83 -17.84 26.55
N VAL A 146 -2.89 -17.50 27.85
CA VAL A 146 -3.58 -16.29 28.32
C VAL A 146 -2.90 -15.04 27.77
N LEU A 147 -1.57 -14.96 27.81
CA LEU A 147 -0.84 -13.82 27.28
C LEU A 147 -1.07 -13.65 25.76
N HIS A 148 -1.01 -14.74 25.00
CA HIS A 148 -1.32 -14.79 23.57
C HIS A 148 -2.73 -14.23 23.28
N PHE A 149 -3.71 -14.67 24.07
CA PHE A 149 -5.09 -14.21 23.92
C PHE A 149 -5.23 -12.71 24.21
N VAL A 150 -4.57 -12.22 25.27
CA VAL A 150 -4.58 -10.79 25.62
C VAL A 150 -3.92 -9.96 24.52
N THR A 151 -2.78 -10.38 23.99
CA THR A 151 -2.11 -9.66 22.89
C THR A 151 -2.95 -9.67 21.61
N ALA A 152 -3.69 -10.75 21.33
CA ALA A 152 -4.61 -10.81 20.19
C ALA A 152 -5.77 -9.82 20.33
N ILE A 153 -6.34 -9.70 21.54
CA ILE A 153 -7.38 -8.70 21.83
C ILE A 153 -6.82 -7.29 21.67
N LEU A 154 -5.64 -7.00 22.25
CA LEU A 154 -5.02 -5.69 22.14
C LEU A 154 -4.75 -5.32 20.68
N HIS A 155 -4.28 -6.26 19.86
CA HIS A 155 -4.16 -6.07 18.42
C HIS A 155 -5.48 -5.61 17.80
N ALA A 156 -6.57 -6.34 18.01
CA ALA A 156 -7.88 -6.02 17.45
C ALA A 156 -8.40 -4.64 17.91
N LEU A 157 -8.26 -4.33 19.20
CA LEU A 157 -8.63 -3.02 19.77
C LEU A 157 -7.85 -1.87 19.13
N PHE A 158 -6.54 -2.05 18.92
CA PHE A 158 -5.71 -1.03 18.29
C PHE A 158 -5.98 -0.89 16.79
N VAL A 159 -6.28 -1.98 16.06
CA VAL A 159 -6.79 -1.88 14.68
C VAL A 159 -8.07 -1.06 14.68
N PHE A 160 -9.02 -1.39 15.54
CA PHE A 160 -10.31 -0.70 15.61
C PHE A 160 -10.14 0.80 15.90
N ALA A 161 -9.33 1.14 16.92
CA ALA A 161 -9.06 2.52 17.31
C ALA A 161 -8.31 3.33 16.24
N ALA A 162 -7.47 2.69 15.43
CA ALA A 162 -6.79 3.35 14.32
C ALA A 162 -7.68 3.49 13.09
N PHE A 163 -8.37 2.41 12.71
CA PHE A 163 -9.02 2.29 11.40
C PHE A 163 -10.43 2.88 11.39
N ILE A 164 -11.26 2.64 12.40
CA ILE A 164 -12.66 3.11 12.39
C ILE A 164 -12.75 4.63 12.33
N PRO A 165 -12.02 5.41 13.17
CA PRO A 165 -12.07 6.88 13.08
C PRO A 165 -11.59 7.41 11.73
N PHE A 166 -10.66 6.72 11.07
CA PHE A 166 -10.21 7.07 9.73
C PHE A 166 -11.30 6.82 8.69
N VAL A 167 -11.89 5.63 8.68
CA VAL A 167 -12.91 5.27 7.69
C VAL A 167 -14.17 6.13 7.84
N LEU A 168 -14.54 6.49 9.07
CA LEU A 168 -15.61 7.47 9.32
C LEU A 168 -15.26 8.86 8.79
N PHE A 169 -14.00 9.28 8.91
CA PHE A 169 -13.52 10.52 8.31
C PHE A 169 -13.63 10.47 6.78
N VAL A 170 -13.14 9.41 6.13
CA VAL A 170 -13.25 9.23 4.67
C VAL A 170 -14.71 9.24 4.22
N SER A 171 -15.60 8.56 4.95
CA SER A 171 -17.04 8.51 4.69
C SER A 171 -17.73 9.88 4.82
N LYS A 172 -17.22 10.74 5.69
CA LYS A 172 -17.68 12.12 5.85
C LYS A 172 -17.23 13.00 4.68
N GLU A 173 -15.94 12.95 4.33
CA GLU A 173 -15.34 13.77 3.28
C GLU A 173 -15.74 13.30 1.87
N ASN A 174 -16.14 12.02 1.73
CA ASN A 174 -16.55 11.42 0.47
C ASN A 174 -17.98 10.85 0.56
N PRO A 175 -19.03 11.68 0.51
CA PRO A 175 -20.43 11.23 0.63
C PRO A 175 -20.82 10.12 -0.34
N ARG A 176 -20.23 10.12 -1.54
CA ARG A 176 -20.43 9.08 -2.57
C ARG A 176 -20.01 7.67 -2.12
N LEU A 177 -19.03 7.58 -1.21
CA LEU A 177 -18.51 6.30 -0.71
C LEU A 177 -19.19 5.86 0.60
N ARG A 178 -20.01 6.73 1.20
CA ARG A 178 -20.57 6.53 2.55
C ARG A 178 -21.27 5.18 2.71
N LEU A 179 -22.18 4.86 1.80
CA LEU A 179 -22.93 3.61 1.86
C LEU A 179 -22.01 2.39 1.75
N ILE A 180 -21.11 2.39 0.75
CA ILE A 180 -20.19 1.27 0.51
C ILE A 180 -19.25 1.09 1.71
N ILE A 181 -18.71 2.19 2.24
CA ILE A 181 -17.87 2.17 3.44
C ILE A 181 -18.62 1.57 4.63
N SER A 182 -19.85 2.03 4.89
CA SER A 182 -20.67 1.50 5.99
C SER A 182 -20.96 0.01 5.82
N LEU A 183 -21.27 -0.44 4.59
CA LEU A 183 -21.48 -1.85 4.27
C LEU A 183 -20.20 -2.66 4.48
N CYS A 184 -19.05 -2.19 4.01
CA CYS A 184 -17.77 -2.87 4.21
C CYS A 184 -17.41 -2.99 5.69
N ILE A 185 -17.59 -1.93 6.49
CA ILE A 185 -17.42 -2.01 7.95
C ILE A 185 -18.34 -3.08 8.54
N ALA A 186 -19.64 -3.05 8.19
CA ALA A 186 -20.61 -4.00 8.70
C ALA A 186 -20.28 -5.45 8.31
N VAL A 187 -19.83 -5.69 7.08
CA VAL A 187 -19.45 -7.03 6.58
C VAL A 187 -18.18 -7.53 7.27
N VAL A 188 -17.16 -6.68 7.39
CA VAL A 188 -15.89 -7.09 8.00
C VAL A 188 -16.07 -7.36 9.50
N TRP A 189 -16.61 -6.40 10.24
CA TRP A 189 -16.75 -6.51 11.70
C TRP A 189 -17.93 -7.38 12.10
N GLY A 190 -19.10 -7.17 11.50
CA GLY A 190 -20.28 -7.99 11.76
C GLY A 190 -20.09 -9.43 11.32
N GLY A 191 -19.46 -9.67 10.17
CA GLY A 191 -19.13 -11.01 9.73
C GLY A 191 -18.05 -11.68 10.61
N ALA A 192 -17.06 -10.95 11.09
CA ALA A 192 -16.09 -11.49 12.05
C ALA A 192 -16.76 -11.86 13.38
N LEU A 193 -17.62 -10.99 13.92
CA LEU A 193 -18.39 -11.30 15.14
C LEU A 193 -19.35 -12.48 14.93
N LEU A 194 -19.99 -12.57 13.77
CA LEU A 194 -20.85 -13.69 13.42
C LEU A 194 -20.06 -15.01 13.30
N ALA A 195 -18.89 -14.99 12.65
CA ALA A 195 -18.00 -16.14 12.56
C ALA A 195 -17.51 -16.57 13.95
N LEU A 196 -17.17 -15.62 14.81
CA LEU A 196 -16.80 -15.89 16.20
C LEU A 196 -17.95 -16.52 17.01
N PHE A 197 -19.20 -16.09 16.79
CA PHE A 197 -20.38 -16.64 17.46
C PHE A 197 -20.73 -18.04 16.96
N LEU A 198 -20.69 -18.28 15.65
CA LEU A 198 -21.10 -19.54 15.03
C LEU A 198 -20.01 -20.63 15.10
N ALA A 199 -18.75 -20.25 14.88
CA ALA A 199 -17.63 -21.18 14.77
C ALA A 199 -16.62 -21.04 15.94
N GLY A 200 -16.91 -20.20 16.93
CA GLY A 200 -16.01 -19.97 18.07
C GLY A 200 -14.69 -19.32 17.67
N LYS A 201 -13.67 -19.48 18.53
CA LYS A 201 -12.28 -19.07 18.25
C LYS A 201 -11.66 -20.04 17.23
N SER A 202 -12.00 -19.86 15.96
CA SER A 202 -11.55 -20.68 14.84
C SER A 202 -10.76 -19.86 13.82
N GLY A 203 -10.04 -20.55 12.93
CA GLY A 203 -9.34 -19.93 11.82
C GLY A 203 -10.30 -19.26 10.82
N LEU A 204 -11.57 -19.67 10.78
CA LEU A 204 -12.59 -19.01 9.96
C LEU A 204 -12.83 -17.57 10.40
N PHE A 205 -12.91 -17.31 11.70
CA PHE A 205 -13.03 -15.96 12.24
C PHE A 205 -11.82 -15.09 11.85
N GLU A 206 -10.61 -15.61 12.06
CA GLU A 206 -9.37 -14.89 11.76
C GLU A 206 -9.23 -14.64 10.26
N MET A 207 -9.49 -15.66 9.44
CA MET A 207 -9.49 -15.56 7.98
C MET A 207 -10.50 -14.52 7.50
N TRP A 208 -11.74 -14.54 8.00
CA TRP A 208 -12.76 -13.55 7.65
C TRP A 208 -12.29 -12.14 7.97
N PHE A 209 -11.77 -11.94 9.19
CA PHE A 209 -11.29 -10.63 9.63
C PHE A 209 -10.15 -10.11 8.74
N TYR A 210 -9.08 -10.89 8.54
CA TYR A 210 -7.93 -10.46 7.75
C TYR A 210 -8.24 -10.33 6.26
N VAL A 211 -8.91 -11.31 5.66
CA VAL A 211 -9.33 -11.24 4.24
C VAL A 211 -10.25 -10.05 4.02
N GLY A 212 -11.27 -9.89 4.86
CA GLY A 212 -12.20 -8.78 4.79
C GLY A 212 -11.52 -7.41 4.95
N MET A 213 -10.64 -7.26 5.94
CA MET A 213 -9.86 -6.05 6.14
C MET A 213 -8.95 -5.73 4.95
N ILE A 214 -8.23 -6.73 4.42
CA ILE A 214 -7.32 -6.53 3.27
C ILE A 214 -8.11 -6.17 2.01
N LEU A 215 -9.23 -6.86 1.73
CA LEU A 215 -10.10 -6.53 0.60
C LEU A 215 -10.70 -5.13 0.73
N PHE A 216 -11.11 -4.73 1.93
CA PHE A 216 -11.62 -3.38 2.17
C PHE A 216 -10.54 -2.32 1.96
N LEU A 217 -9.31 -2.56 2.43
CA LEU A 217 -8.16 -1.68 2.19
C LEU A 217 -7.77 -1.62 0.71
N LEU A 218 -7.83 -2.74 -0.01
CA LEU A 218 -7.61 -2.78 -1.46
C LEU A 218 -8.65 -1.90 -2.18
N TYR A 219 -9.93 -2.06 -1.84
CA TYR A 219 -11.00 -1.25 -2.40
C TYR A 219 -10.80 0.25 -2.15
N LEU A 220 -10.56 0.65 -0.89
CA LEU A 220 -10.31 2.05 -0.56
C LEU A 220 -9.07 2.61 -1.25
N SER A 221 -8.00 1.82 -1.30
CA SER A 221 -6.77 2.22 -1.99
C SER A 221 -7.02 2.39 -3.47
N LEU A 222 -7.83 1.55 -4.11
CA LEU A 222 -8.10 1.65 -5.54
C LEU A 222 -8.82 2.95 -5.83
N ILE A 223 -9.93 3.19 -5.14
CA ILE A 223 -10.80 4.33 -5.37
C ILE A 223 -10.13 5.66 -5.03
N LEU A 224 -9.51 5.78 -3.85
CA LEU A 224 -8.95 7.06 -3.41
C LEU A 224 -7.69 7.42 -4.20
N PHE A 225 -6.80 6.45 -4.49
CA PHE A 225 -5.64 6.75 -5.33
C PHE A 225 -6.06 7.07 -6.76
N GLU A 226 -7.04 6.37 -7.31
CA GLU A 226 -7.57 6.68 -8.65
C GLU A 226 -8.14 8.09 -8.69
N GLU A 227 -8.97 8.49 -7.73
CA GLU A 227 -9.51 9.83 -7.65
C GLU A 227 -8.39 10.89 -7.61
N LYS A 228 -7.39 10.72 -6.75
CA LYS A 228 -6.24 11.64 -6.67
C LYS A 228 -5.47 11.69 -7.99
N ILE A 229 -5.16 10.54 -8.60
CA ILE A 229 -4.41 10.47 -9.86
C ILE A 229 -5.21 11.12 -10.99
N VAL A 230 -6.52 10.91 -11.08
CA VAL A 230 -7.39 11.52 -12.09
C VAL A 230 -7.41 13.04 -11.91
N LYS A 231 -7.60 13.55 -10.68
CA LYS A 231 -7.56 15.00 -10.40
C LYS A 231 -6.22 15.63 -10.80
N LEU A 232 -5.11 14.99 -10.46
CA LEU A 232 -3.77 15.44 -10.86
C LEU A 232 -3.58 15.39 -12.38
N SER A 233 -4.10 14.34 -13.04
CA SER A 233 -3.99 14.19 -14.50
C SER A 233 -4.79 15.26 -15.24
N VAL A 234 -6.02 15.55 -14.79
CA VAL A 234 -6.85 16.63 -15.37
C VAL A 234 -6.18 17.99 -15.16
N ALA A 235 -5.64 18.25 -13.97
CA ALA A 235 -4.89 19.48 -13.71
C ALA A 235 -3.66 19.62 -14.62
N PHE A 236 -2.99 18.51 -14.93
CA PHE A 236 -1.80 18.48 -15.78
C PHE A 236 -2.13 18.75 -17.26
N LEU A 237 -3.28 18.27 -17.73
CA LEU A 237 -3.69 18.35 -19.13
C LEU A 237 -4.53 19.58 -19.47
N ARG A 238 -4.92 20.39 -18.48
CA ARG A 238 -5.90 21.48 -18.63
C ARG A 238 -5.51 22.53 -19.68
N ASP A 239 -4.22 22.83 -19.77
CA ASP A 239 -3.70 23.94 -20.60
C ASP A 239 -2.89 23.43 -21.81
N GLU A 240 -3.05 22.16 -22.19
CA GLU A 240 -2.35 21.55 -23.32
C GLU A 240 -3.19 21.57 -24.59
N ALA A 241 -2.67 22.22 -25.64
CA ALA A 241 -3.35 22.34 -26.93
C ALA A 241 -3.33 21.02 -27.73
N ASN A 242 -2.32 20.18 -27.50
CA ASN A 242 -2.18 18.86 -28.13
C ASN A 242 -2.14 17.76 -27.06
N LEU A 243 -3.28 17.08 -26.91
CA LEU A 243 -3.44 16.04 -25.89
C LEU A 243 -2.50 14.86 -26.10
N ASN A 244 -2.20 14.49 -27.35
CA ASN A 244 -1.35 13.35 -27.67
C ASN A 244 0.10 13.61 -27.22
N GLU A 245 0.61 14.81 -27.48
CA GLU A 245 1.96 15.21 -27.07
C GLU A 245 2.07 15.33 -25.54
N ALA A 246 1.03 15.86 -24.88
CA ALA A 246 0.96 15.92 -23.44
C ALA A 246 0.93 14.52 -22.78
N ILE A 247 0.23 13.56 -23.41
CA ILE A 247 0.21 12.16 -22.99
C ILE A 247 1.58 11.48 -23.20
N GLU A 248 2.34 11.82 -24.24
CA GLU A 248 3.71 11.30 -24.36
C GLU A 248 4.65 11.88 -23.30
N LYS A 249 4.57 13.19 -23.02
CA LYS A 249 5.30 13.85 -21.91
C LYS A 249 5.01 13.18 -20.56
N TYR A 250 3.78 12.71 -20.39
CA TYR A 250 3.28 12.02 -19.21
C TYR A 250 3.90 10.63 -18.95
N PHE A 251 4.40 9.94 -19.97
CA PHE A 251 5.03 8.61 -19.81
C PHE A 251 6.56 8.66 -19.65
N ILE A 252 7.18 9.84 -19.73
CA ILE A 252 8.63 9.99 -19.63
C ILE A 252 9.06 10.13 -18.15
N ASP A 253 9.78 9.13 -17.64
CA ASP A 253 10.44 9.21 -16.33
C ASP A 253 11.69 10.11 -16.42
N LEU A 254 11.50 11.40 -16.12
CA LEU A 254 12.55 12.43 -16.10
C LEU A 254 13.53 12.24 -14.91
N GLU A 255 13.13 11.53 -13.84
CA GLU A 255 13.95 11.34 -12.65
C GLU A 255 14.99 10.25 -12.80
N ALA A 256 14.66 9.17 -13.52
CA ALA A 256 15.56 8.02 -13.74
C ALA A 256 16.91 8.44 -14.34
N LYS A 257 16.91 9.38 -15.29
CA LYS A 257 18.15 9.88 -15.94
C LYS A 257 18.92 10.85 -15.05
N THR A 258 18.24 11.71 -14.29
CA THR A 258 18.91 12.65 -13.37
C THR A 258 19.65 11.91 -12.25
N LYS A 259 19.03 10.85 -11.70
CA LYS A 259 19.65 9.99 -10.69
C LYS A 259 20.80 9.16 -11.28
N LYS A 260 20.64 8.65 -12.50
CA LYS A 260 21.69 7.93 -13.23
C LYS A 260 22.88 8.84 -13.58
N ALA A 261 22.63 10.08 -13.99
CA ALA A 261 23.64 11.09 -14.28
C ALA A 261 24.39 11.53 -13.01
N LYS A 262 23.69 11.78 -11.90
CA LYS A 262 24.32 12.06 -10.60
C LYS A 262 25.15 10.89 -10.10
N ARG A 263 24.67 9.65 -10.23
CA ARG A 263 25.45 8.45 -9.87
C ARG A 263 26.67 8.27 -10.77
N ALA A 264 26.56 8.55 -12.07
CA ALA A 264 27.69 8.52 -12.99
C ALA A 264 28.70 9.64 -12.70
N ALA A 265 28.24 10.84 -12.34
CA ALA A 265 29.10 11.95 -11.94
C ALA A 265 29.83 11.65 -10.62
N ALA A 266 29.12 11.18 -9.59
CA ALA A 266 29.72 10.78 -8.31
C ALA A 266 30.69 9.59 -8.48
N SER A 267 30.39 8.65 -9.37
CA SER A 267 31.30 7.55 -9.69
C SER A 267 32.55 8.03 -10.43
N ARG A 268 32.46 9.08 -11.26
CA ARG A 268 33.61 9.69 -11.95
C ARG A 268 34.50 10.48 -10.98
N GLU A 269 33.90 11.25 -10.08
CA GLU A 269 34.60 11.93 -8.96
C GLU A 269 35.32 10.95 -8.05
N ALA A 270 34.73 9.78 -7.76
CA ALA A 270 35.36 8.76 -6.95
C ALA A 270 36.53 8.04 -7.65
N THR A 271 36.55 7.99 -8.99
CA THR A 271 37.62 7.36 -9.77
C THR A 271 38.72 8.33 -10.21
N ASP A 272 38.44 9.64 -10.23
CA ASP A 272 39.41 10.69 -10.56
C ASP A 272 39.18 11.95 -9.70
N PRO A 273 39.82 12.02 -8.51
CA PRO A 273 39.67 13.13 -7.58
C PRO A 273 40.26 14.45 -8.10
N SER A 274 41.11 14.39 -9.14
CA SER A 274 41.74 15.60 -9.70
C SER A 274 40.75 16.46 -10.50
N ALA A 275 39.64 15.87 -10.98
CA ALA A 275 38.62 16.55 -11.77
C ALA A 275 37.71 17.51 -10.96
N SER A 276 37.76 17.50 -9.63
CA SER A 276 36.96 18.40 -8.77
C SER A 276 37.70 19.68 -8.35
N ILE A 277 38.98 19.82 -8.70
CA ILE A 277 39.81 20.96 -8.29
C ILE A 277 39.67 22.15 -9.26
N ASP A 278 39.17 21.93 -10.48
CA ASP A 278 39.07 22.94 -11.55
C ASP A 278 37.65 23.52 -11.76
N ARG A 279 36.74 23.42 -10.78
CA ARG A 279 35.39 24.03 -10.84
C ARG A 279 35.12 25.04 -9.75
#